data_AF-A0A0F8WF80-F1
#
_entry.id   AF-A0A0F8WF80-F1
#
_cell.length_a   1.000
_cell.length_b   1.000
_cell.length_c   1.000
_cell.angle_alpha   90.00
_cell.angle_beta   90.00
_cell.angle_gamma   90.00
#
_symmetry.space_group_name_H-M   'P 1'
#
loop_
_entity.id
_entity.type
_entity.pdbx_description
1 polymer ?
#
loop_
_entity_poly.entity_id
_entity_poly.type
_entity_poly.pdbx_seq_one_letter_code
_entity_poly.pdbx_strand_id
1 'polypeptide(L)'
;EKRADPEGILILREYPASAVSADVRGPRRTRVVFTLDLTTSDGLFSARNFHIQSGDLVLATESPLSDTRTILGLVGSIFGLVRSAGSL
;
A
#
# COMPACT_ATOMS: atom_id res chain seq x y z
N GLU A 1 22.05 -6.81 16.22
CA GLU A 1 21.39 -5.72 15.49
C GLU A 1 20.98 -6.23 14.10
N LYS A 2 19.71 -6.61 13.88
CA LYS A 2 19.21 -6.81 12.50
C LYS A 2 18.68 -5.45 12.04
N ARG A 3 19.41 -4.78 11.15
CA ARG A 3 18.90 -3.60 10.46
C ARG A 3 17.76 -4.10 9.56
N ALA A 4 16.59 -3.49 9.66
CA ALA A 4 15.52 -3.77 8.71
C ALA A 4 16.04 -3.45 7.30
N ASP A 5 15.96 -4.42 6.39
CA ASP A 5 16.32 -4.25 4.97
C ASP A 5 15.04 -4.39 4.14
N PRO A 6 14.21 -3.34 4.10
CA PRO A 6 12.93 -3.41 3.41
C PRO A 6 13.17 -3.45 1.89
N GLU A 7 12.70 -4.52 1.27
CA GLU A 7 12.72 -4.70 -0.19
C GLU A 7 11.46 -4.13 -0.85
N GLY A 8 10.40 -3.86 -0.07
CA GLY A 8 9.17 -3.29 -0.59
C GLY A 8 8.35 -2.50 0.41
N ILE A 9 7.59 -1.53 -0.10
CA ILE A 9 6.62 -0.75 0.68
C ILE A 9 5.23 -0.90 0.05
N LEU A 10 4.23 -1.20 0.88
CA LEU A 10 2.82 -1.10 0.52
C LEU A 10 2.20 0.11 1.20
N ILE A 11 1.46 0.90 0.42
CA ILE A 11 0.72 2.05 0.91
C ILE A 11 -0.75 1.81 0.62
N LEU A 12 -1.55 1.61 1.66
CA LEU A 12 -2.99 1.42 1.57
C LEU A 12 -3.66 2.77 1.79
N ARG A 13 -4.36 3.26 0.77
CA ARG A 13 -5.07 4.54 0.79
C ARG A 13 -6.57 4.33 0.63
N GLU A 14 -7.33 4.95 1.53
CA GLU A 14 -8.77 5.08 1.37
C GLU A 14 -9.13 6.47 0.83
N TYR A 15 -9.97 6.49 -0.20
CA TYR A 15 -10.52 7.69 -0.80
C TYR A 15 -12.00 7.83 -0.43
N PRO A 16 -12.48 9.06 -0.15
CA PRO A 16 -13.90 9.29 0.08
C PRO A 16 -14.70 8.95 -1.19
N ALA A 17 -15.94 8.48 -1.02
CA ALA A 17 -16.80 8.11 -2.14
C ALA A 17 -17.01 9.27 -3.14
N SER A 18 -16.99 10.51 -2.67
CA SER A 18 -17.09 11.71 -3.51
C SER A 18 -15.90 11.91 -4.45
N ALA A 19 -14.72 11.34 -4.13
CA ALA A 19 -13.54 11.39 -4.99
C ALA A 19 -13.54 10.29 -6.06
N VAL A 20 -14.44 9.30 -5.95
CA VAL A 20 -14.57 8.20 -6.90
C VAL A 20 -15.71 8.50 -7.85
N SER A 21 -15.38 9.07 -9.01
CA SER A 21 -16.35 9.32 -10.08
C SER A 21 -15.76 8.94 -11.44
N ALA A 22 -16.60 8.43 -12.34
CA ALA A 22 -16.18 8.07 -13.70
C ALA A 22 -15.81 9.32 -14.54
N ASP A 23 -16.41 10.46 -14.21
CA ASP A 23 -16.28 11.71 -14.97
C ASP A 23 -15.20 12.65 -14.40
N VAL A 24 -14.69 12.35 -13.20
CA VAL A 24 -13.64 13.15 -12.54
C VAL A 24 -12.32 12.41 -12.66
N ARG A 25 -11.26 13.15 -13.03
CA ARG A 25 -9.90 12.62 -13.02
C ARG A 25 -9.51 12.33 -11.57
N GLY A 26 -9.63 11.06 -11.16
CA GLY A 26 -9.52 10.65 -9.76
C GLY A 26 -9.39 9.13 -9.59
N PRO A 27 -9.31 8.65 -8.33
CA PRO A 27 -9.22 7.23 -8.03
C PRO A 27 -10.46 6.47 -8.53
N ARG A 28 -10.23 5.32 -9.18
CA ARG A 28 -11.34 4.49 -9.71
C ARG A 28 -12.00 3.63 -8.62
N ARG A 29 -11.40 3.56 -7.44
CA ARG A 29 -11.83 2.75 -6.29
C ARG A 29 -11.62 3.54 -5.00
N THR A 30 -12.47 3.28 -4.01
CA THR A 30 -12.36 3.87 -2.66
C THR A 30 -11.18 3.33 -1.87
N ARG A 31 -10.63 2.17 -2.26
CA ARG A 31 -9.45 1.57 -1.63
C ARG A 31 -8.43 1.27 -2.71
N VAL A 32 -7.25 1.81 -2.55
CA VAL A 32 -6.14 1.65 -3.50
C VAL A 32 -4.90 1.24 -2.73
N VAL A 33 -4.19 0.27 -3.28
CA VAL A 33 -2.90 -0.18 -2.76
C VAL A 33 -1.83 0.25 -3.76
N PHE A 34 -0.84 1.00 -3.29
CA PHE A 34 0.36 1.33 -4.05
C PHE A 34 1.51 0.46 -3.56
N THR A 35 2.30 -0.06 -4.49
CA THR A 35 3.47 -0.89 -4.21
C THR A 35 4.71 -0.19 -4.73
N LEU A 36 5.71 -0.05 -3.87
CA LEU A 36 7.01 0.49 -4.22
C LEU A 36 8.04 -0.63 -4.03
N ASP A 37 8.74 -0.97 -5.10
CA ASP A 37 9.79 -1.96 -5.11
C ASP A 37 11.14 -1.27 -4.82
N LEU A 38 11.73 -1.52 -3.66
CA LEU A 38 12.98 -0.87 -3.25
C LEU A 38 14.22 -1.61 -3.77
N THR A 39 14.06 -2.74 -4.45
CA THR A 39 15.17 -3.53 -5.02
C THR A 39 15.75 -2.91 -6.29
N THR A 40 15.06 -1.93 -6.87
CA THR A 40 15.46 -1.25 -8.11
C THR A 40 15.69 0.25 -7.90
N SER A 41 16.56 0.86 -8.70
CA SER A 41 16.81 2.30 -8.64
C SER A 41 15.52 3.10 -8.93
N ASP A 42 14.77 2.73 -9.96
CA ASP A 42 13.51 3.39 -10.32
C ASP A 42 12.49 3.36 -9.19
N GLY A 43 12.40 2.24 -8.47
CA GLY A 43 11.50 2.13 -7.34
C GLY A 43 11.97 2.90 -6.10
N LEU A 44 13.28 3.01 -5.85
CA LEU A 44 13.83 3.92 -4.83
C LEU A 44 13.52 5.40 -5.14
N PHE A 45 13.69 5.82 -6.40
CA PHE A 45 13.31 7.17 -6.83
C PHE A 45 11.79 7.38 -6.77
N SER A 46 11.00 6.37 -7.12
CA SER A 46 9.53 6.42 -7.00
C SER A 46 9.11 6.57 -5.54
N ALA A 47 9.74 5.84 -4.62
CA ALA A 47 9.48 5.96 -3.19
C ALA A 47 9.77 7.35 -2.64
N ARG A 48 10.90 7.95 -3.05
CA ARG A 48 11.23 9.34 -2.67
C ARG A 48 10.19 10.34 -3.15
N ASN A 49 9.63 10.14 -4.34
CA ASN A 49 8.70 11.08 -4.96
C ASN A 49 7.22 10.76 -4.64
N PHE A 50 6.95 9.64 -3.96
CA PHE A 50 5.58 9.27 -3.61
C PHE A 50 5.07 10.15 -2.48
N HIS A 51 3.99 10.90 -2.74
CA HIS A 51 3.36 11.72 -1.73
C HIS A 51 2.44 10.90 -0.82
N ILE A 52 2.89 10.65 0.40
CA ILE A 52 2.07 10.05 1.46
C ILE A 52 1.03 11.07 1.92
N GLN A 53 -0.21 10.62 2.05
CA GLN A 53 -1.32 11.43 2.54
C GLN A 53 -1.68 11.04 3.98
N SER A 54 -2.30 11.97 4.70
CA SER A 54 -2.81 11.69 6.04
C SER A 54 -3.82 10.55 6.00
N GLY A 55 -3.65 9.58 6.88
CA GLY A 55 -4.51 8.39 6.95
C GLY A 55 -4.05 7.21 6.08
N ASP A 56 -2.97 7.37 5.29
CA ASP A 56 -2.34 6.24 4.61
C ASP A 56 -1.78 5.25 5.65
N LEU A 57 -2.04 3.96 5.42
CA LEU A 57 -1.35 2.89 6.13
C LEU A 57 -0.11 2.49 5.32
N VAL A 58 1.06 2.57 5.93
CA VAL A 58 2.35 2.22 5.31
C VAL A 58 2.89 0.95 5.94
N LEU A 59 3.18 -0.05 5.11
CA LEU A 59 3.74 -1.33 5.52
C LEU A 59 5.05 -1.57 4.77
N ALA A 60 6.13 -1.83 5.49
CA ALA A 60 7.41 -2.24 4.93
C ALA A 60 7.57 -3.76 5.04
N THR A 61 8.08 -4.38 3.98
CA THR A 61 8.37 -5.81 3.93
C THR A 61 9.81 -6.04 3.49
N GLU A 62 10.46 -7.04 4.08
CA GLU A 62 11.80 -7.52 3.70
C GLU A 62 11.73 -8.53 2.54
N SER A 63 10.56 -8.73 1.93
CA SER A 63 10.38 -9.61 0.76
C SER A 63 10.02 -8.79 -0.48
N PRO A 64 10.44 -9.18 -1.69
CA PRO A 64 10.19 -8.41 -2.90
C PRO A 64 8.69 -8.39 -3.22
N LEU A 65 8.18 -7.24 -3.68
CA LEU A 65 6.76 -7.07 -4.06
C LEU A 65 6.46 -7.41 -5.52
N SER A 66 7.34 -8.14 -6.20
CA SER A 66 7.19 -8.51 -7.61
C SER A 66 6.05 -9.51 -7.88
N ASP A 67 5.56 -10.22 -6.86
CA ASP A 67 4.49 -11.21 -7.00
C ASP A 67 3.13 -10.67 -6.54
N THR A 68 2.20 -10.54 -7.49
CA THR A 68 0.81 -10.13 -7.25
C THR A 68 0.08 -11.01 -6.23
N ARG A 69 0.45 -12.29 -6.09
CA ARG A 69 -0.15 -13.18 -5.06
C ARG A 69 0.28 -12.80 -3.65
N THR A 70 1.55 -12.45 -3.45
CA THR A 70 2.09 -12.01 -2.17
C THR A 70 1.39 -10.72 -1.72
N ILE A 71 1.18 -9.78 -2.65
CA ILE A 71 0.44 -8.53 -2.39
C ILE A 71 -1.01 -8.83 -1.97
N LEU A 72 -1.73 -9.68 -2.71
CA LEU A 72 -3.12 -10.03 -2.39
C LEU A 72 -3.24 -10.73 -1.04
N GLY A 73 -2.31 -11.63 -0.70
CA GLY A 73 -2.27 -12.32 0.58
C GLY A 73 -2.02 -11.36 1.75
N LEU A 74 -1.07 -10.43 1.58
CA LEU A 74 -0.75 -9.43 2.60
C LEU A 74 -1.91 -8.44 2.81
N VAL A 75 -2.48 -7.91 1.72
CA VAL A 75 -3.65 -7.03 1.80
C VAL A 75 -4.83 -7.75 2.47
N GLY A 76 -5.11 -9.00 2.09
CA GLY A 76 -6.18 -9.79 2.67
C GLY A 76 -6.00 -10.06 4.17
N SER A 77 -4.77 -10.34 4.63
CA SER A 77 -4.49 -10.61 6.04
C SER A 77 -4.67 -9.35 6.90
N ILE A 78 -4.21 -8.18 6.44
CA ILE A 78 -4.35 -6.93 7.20
C ILE A 78 -5.83 -6.53 7.32
N PHE A 79 -6.60 -6.57 6.23
CA PHE A 79 -8.03 -6.26 6.28
C PHE A 79 -8.83 -7.25 7.12
N GLY A 80 -8.41 -8.53 7.18
CA GLY A 80 -8.99 -9.52 8.08
C GLY A 80 -8.75 -9.18 9.56
N LEU A 81 -7.51 -8.81 9.90
CA LEU A 81 -7.12 -8.44 11.27
C LEU A 81 -7.81 -7.15 11.76
N VAL A 82 -7.89 -6.12 10.91
CA VAL A 82 -8.59 -4.87 11.25
C VAL A 82 -10.08 -5.10 11.48
N ARG A 83 -10.73 -5.97 10.69
CA ARG A 83 -12.14 -6.32 10.89
C ARG A 83 -12.38 -7.07 12.21
N SER A 84 -11.48 -7.97 12.61
CA SER A 84 -11.59 -8.68 13.89
C SER A 84 -11.32 -7.78 15.11
N ALA A 85 -10.44 -6.80 14.97
CA ALA A 85 -10.14 -5.86 16.04
C ALA A 85 -11.26 -4.83 16.26
N GLY A 86 -12.01 -4.46 15.21
CA GLY A 86 -13.16 -3.58 15.30
C GLY A 86 -14.48 -4.26 15.74
N SER A 87 -14.48 -5.58 15.93
CA SER A 87 -15.64 -6.35 16.41
C SER A 87 -15.57 -6.76 17.89
N LEU A 88 -14.60 -6.23 18.63
CA LEU A 88 -14.48 -6.32 20.09
C LEU A 88 -14.80 -4.94 20.71
#